data_AF-A0A813I8V9-F1
#
_entry.id   AF-A0A813I8V9-F1
#
_cell.length_a   1.000
_cell.length_b   1.000
_cell.length_c   1.000
_cell.angle_alpha   90.00
_cell.angle_beta   90.00
_cell.angle_gamma   90.00
#
_symmetry.space_group_name_H-M   'P 1'
#
loop_
_entity.id
_entity.type
_entity.pdbx_description
1 polymer ?
#
loop_
_entity_poly.entity_id
_entity_poly.type
_entity_poly.pdbx_seq_one_letter_code
_entity_poly.pdbx_strand_id
1 'polypeptide(L)'
;VSVTLVILTNGSTRLWQDQPAFLSPGLDSNLSVSEPVAAQKPLVSHASSRIPAPLAAPAPLAVQDPLVYTLSSKSGAPKGKCLDDLYARPGPIVRSKTDGKELEISFLNRPDLIPPNFRTKSLCRDKNNWRSDGIGRPITLPTARLIARAVEVGHPHNGILDLDRPAPERVCAQPVPRIIHFVWLCKPIPSKVALRVASFARLNPNWKIMVLVDKPVKFTEQMIFHNVSDRPAGPIIIHTLASHAHDFRNMDIIRWIRNLSWDPRHGHVCAGMSDVARLETVYKYGGIYMDSDFIPHRAFDDYGDLFRWPFISHKVCAVNIINSIMGFDANSGYLNFSLEAYRQNCLIYHNCMPEGGAGPAFMAMSMLKYNSSDVMFIGQQFFHDSKQELVSHLTENSWGR
;
A
#
# COMPACT_ATOMS: atom_id res chain seq x y z
N VAL A 1 -3.22 -50.19 16.72
CA VAL A 1 -2.16 -49.58 15.90
C VAL A 1 -1.93 -48.18 16.43
N SER A 2 -0.93 -48.02 17.29
CA SER A 2 -0.56 -46.74 17.89
C SER A 2 0.51 -46.08 17.02
N VAL A 3 0.31 -44.82 16.67
CA VAL A 3 1.29 -44.03 15.90
C VAL A 3 2.02 -43.11 16.88
N THR A 4 3.32 -43.37 17.05
CA THR A 4 4.25 -42.54 17.82
C THR A 4 4.70 -41.37 16.96
N LEU A 5 4.53 -40.15 17.46
CA LEU A 5 5.05 -38.92 16.85
C LEU A 5 6.43 -38.63 17.43
N VAL A 6 7.47 -38.62 16.58
CA VAL A 6 8.83 -38.21 16.94
C VAL A 6 9.00 -36.75 16.51
N ILE A 7 9.23 -35.85 17.49
CA ILE A 7 9.60 -34.46 17.25
C ILE A 7 11.11 -34.33 17.48
N LEU A 8 11.84 -33.96 16.44
CA LEU A 8 13.24 -33.56 16.53
C LEU A 8 13.30 -32.05 16.78
N THR A 9 13.79 -31.64 17.95
CA THR A 9 14.10 -30.24 18.26
C THR A 9 15.61 -30.03 18.15
N ASN A 10 16.06 -29.23 17.18
CA ASN A 10 17.39 -28.64 17.20
C ASN A 10 17.29 -27.20 17.69
N GLY A 11 18.01 -26.92 18.77
CA GLY A 11 17.95 -25.67 19.52
C GLY A 11 18.78 -24.53 18.92
N SER A 12 18.40 -23.31 19.29
CA SER A 12 19.28 -22.40 20.04
C SER A 12 18.47 -21.17 20.45
N THR A 13 18.00 -21.18 21.68
CA THR A 13 17.50 -19.99 22.37
C THR A 13 18.69 -19.21 22.93
N ARG A 14 18.95 -18.00 22.40
CA ARG A 14 19.71 -16.97 23.13
C ARG A 14 18.71 -16.07 23.85
N LEU A 15 18.68 -16.23 25.17
CA LEU A 15 18.06 -15.32 26.12
C LEU A 15 18.84 -14.01 26.12
N TRP A 16 18.14 -12.89 25.96
CA TRP A 16 18.63 -11.57 26.34
C TRP A 16 18.47 -11.44 27.85
N GLN A 17 19.58 -11.19 28.55
CA GLN A 17 19.62 -10.81 29.96
C GLN A 17 20.36 -9.47 30.09
N ASP A 18 19.89 -8.73 31.09
CA ASP A 18 20.13 -7.33 31.37
C ASP A 18 21.61 -6.90 31.51
N GLN A 19 21.88 -5.67 31.11
CA GLN A 19 23.10 -4.92 31.42
C GLN A 19 23.10 -4.45 32.88
N PRO A 20 24.27 -4.41 33.52
CA PRO A 20 24.59 -3.21 34.30
C PRO A 20 26.01 -2.66 34.10
N ALA A 21 26.05 -1.33 34.10
CA ALA A 21 27.02 -0.40 34.67
C ALA A 21 28.56 -0.61 34.50
N PHE A 22 29.16 0.45 33.94
CA PHE A 22 30.44 1.08 34.29
C PHE A 22 31.31 0.42 35.37
N LEU A 23 32.58 0.14 35.02
CA LEU A 23 33.81 0.54 35.72
C LEU A 23 35.05 0.06 34.90
N SER A 24 36.03 0.94 34.71
CA SER A 24 37.45 0.60 34.36
C SER A 24 38.29 0.64 35.66
N PRO A 25 39.63 0.39 35.71
CA PRO A 25 40.61 0.02 34.66
C PRO A 25 41.67 -1.05 35.10
N GLY A 26 42.63 -1.35 34.20
CA GLY A 26 43.95 -1.95 34.50
C GLY A 26 44.19 -3.32 33.84
N LEU A 27 45.39 -3.75 33.45
CA LEU A 27 46.73 -3.18 33.27
C LEU A 27 47.56 -4.29 32.55
N ASP A 28 48.50 -3.90 31.68
CA ASP A 28 49.71 -4.60 31.17
C ASP A 28 49.69 -6.01 30.53
N SER A 29 50.26 -6.13 29.32
CA SER A 29 51.67 -6.57 29.14
C SER A 29 52.11 -6.75 27.66
N ASN A 30 53.13 -5.98 27.26
CA ASN A 30 54.35 -6.26 26.45
C ASN A 30 54.38 -7.20 25.22
N LEU A 31 54.95 -6.67 24.11
CA LEU A 31 56.18 -7.12 23.39
C LEU A 31 56.33 -6.34 22.04
N SER A 32 57.28 -5.38 21.93
CA SER A 32 58.57 -5.40 21.17
C SER A 32 58.49 -5.60 19.64
N VAL A 33 59.27 -5.00 18.72
CA VAL A 33 60.39 -4.04 18.64
C VAL A 33 60.53 -3.68 17.12
N SER A 34 60.90 -2.43 16.78
CA SER A 34 61.91 -2.02 15.76
C SER A 34 61.58 -0.77 14.88
N GLU A 35 62.27 0.34 15.21
CA GLU A 35 63.02 1.30 14.36
C GLU A 35 62.38 2.23 13.29
N PRO A 36 63.03 3.40 13.01
CA PRO A 36 62.36 4.68 12.82
C PRO A 36 62.36 5.19 11.38
N VAL A 37 61.36 6.00 11.00
CA VAL A 37 61.46 6.87 9.82
C VAL A 37 60.96 8.28 10.13
N ALA A 38 61.84 9.20 9.72
CA ALA A 38 61.82 10.65 9.70
C ALA A 38 60.46 11.38 9.69
N ALA A 39 60.48 12.48 10.44
CA ALA A 39 59.47 13.51 10.55
C ALA A 39 59.15 14.22 9.22
N GLN A 40 57.85 14.37 8.94
CA GLN A 40 57.32 15.45 8.11
C GLN A 40 56.16 16.13 8.85
N LYS A 41 56.33 17.43 9.12
CA LYS A 41 55.27 18.34 9.57
C LYS A 41 54.26 18.55 8.44
N PRO A 42 52.95 18.59 8.73
CA PRO A 42 52.04 19.45 7.99
C PRO A 42 51.61 20.63 8.87
N LEU A 43 51.84 21.85 8.36
CA LEU A 43 51.04 23.01 8.74
C LEU A 43 49.59 22.74 8.34
N VAL A 44 48.68 22.68 9.31
CA VAL A 44 47.24 22.80 9.07
C VAL A 44 46.79 24.09 9.73
N SER A 45 46.38 25.05 8.90
CA SER A 45 45.70 26.26 9.34
C SER A 45 44.29 25.91 9.82
N HIS A 46 43.99 26.26 11.07
CA HIS A 46 42.64 26.20 11.62
C HIS A 46 41.81 27.34 11.01
N ALA A 47 41.05 27.05 9.95
CA ALA A 47 39.88 27.83 9.59
C ALA A 47 38.68 27.32 10.41
N SER A 48 38.30 28.09 11.43
CA SER A 48 37.11 27.87 12.24
C SER A 48 35.86 28.08 11.37
N SER A 49 35.32 27.00 10.80
CA SER A 49 34.00 27.01 10.19
C SER A 49 32.96 26.98 11.30
N ARG A 50 32.30 28.13 11.51
CA ARG A 50 31.11 28.20 12.35
C ARG A 50 30.04 27.31 11.74
N ILE A 51 29.75 26.20 12.40
CA ILE A 51 28.55 25.39 12.15
C ILE A 51 27.36 26.32 12.43
N PRO A 52 26.49 26.63 11.45
CA PRO A 52 25.29 27.39 11.72
C PRO A 52 24.40 26.60 12.67
N ALA A 53 23.81 27.29 13.65
CA ALA A 53 22.88 26.71 14.60
C ALA A 53 21.77 25.93 13.86
N PRO A 54 21.33 24.77 14.38
CA PRO A 54 20.25 24.02 13.77
C PRO A 54 19.00 24.92 13.64
N LEU A 55 18.47 24.99 12.43
CA LEU A 55 17.19 25.66 12.14
C LEU A 55 16.13 25.11 13.09
N ALA A 56 15.41 26.01 13.76
CA ALA A 56 14.31 25.65 14.64
C ALA A 56 13.34 24.70 13.92
N ALA A 57 12.94 23.63 14.60
CA ALA A 57 11.93 22.72 14.08
C ALA A 57 10.70 23.53 13.66
N PRO A 58 10.06 23.23 12.50
CA PRO A 58 8.88 23.95 12.08
C PRO A 58 7.83 23.87 13.19
N ALA A 59 7.20 25.00 13.50
CA ALA A 59 6.14 25.06 14.48
C ALA A 59 5.08 23.99 14.15
N PRO A 60 4.56 23.25 15.15
CA PRO A 60 3.48 22.30 14.92
C PRO A 60 2.36 23.02 14.17
N LEU A 61 1.85 22.40 13.11
CA LEU A 61 0.69 22.91 12.37
C LEU A 61 -0.37 23.24 13.41
N ALA A 62 -0.75 24.52 13.49
CA ALA A 62 -1.84 24.93 14.36
C ALA A 62 -3.06 24.10 13.93
N VAL A 63 -3.45 23.17 14.80
CA VAL A 63 -4.66 22.37 14.64
C VAL A 63 -5.80 23.37 14.81
N GLN A 64 -6.19 24.02 13.72
CA GLN A 64 -7.51 24.60 13.64
C GLN A 64 -8.47 23.46 13.96
N ASP A 65 -9.46 23.71 14.83
CA ASP A 65 -10.50 22.74 15.19
C ASP A 65 -10.86 21.94 13.95
N PRO A 66 -10.91 20.59 14.03
CA PRO A 66 -11.15 19.76 12.86
C PRO A 66 -12.43 20.27 12.23
N LEU A 67 -12.28 21.04 11.14
CA LEU A 67 -13.36 21.44 10.29
C LEU A 67 -13.98 20.11 9.95
N VAL A 68 -15.15 19.84 10.54
CA VAL A 68 -15.99 18.75 10.14
C VAL A 68 -16.27 19.11 8.69
N TYR A 69 -15.49 18.53 7.79
CA TYR A 69 -15.74 18.58 6.38
C TYR A 69 -17.05 17.81 6.24
N THR A 70 -18.16 18.53 6.41
CA THR A 70 -19.46 18.08 5.92
C THR A 70 -19.24 17.97 4.43
N LEU A 71 -18.84 16.77 4.01
CA LEU A 71 -18.78 16.35 2.63
C LEU A 71 -20.20 16.47 2.12
N SER A 72 -20.53 17.66 1.63
CA SER A 72 -21.67 17.87 0.76
C SER A 72 -21.37 17.01 -0.47
N SER A 73 -21.86 15.78 -0.47
CA SER A 73 -21.82 14.83 -1.57
C SER A 73 -22.64 15.38 -2.74
N LYS A 74 -22.13 16.44 -3.37
CA LYS A 74 -22.53 16.90 -4.69
C LYS A 74 -21.72 16.16 -5.75
N SER A 75 -21.37 14.89 -5.52
CA SER A 75 -21.03 14.00 -6.62
C SER A 75 -22.35 13.74 -7.34
N GLY A 76 -22.60 14.51 -8.40
CA GLY A 76 -23.62 14.22 -9.40
C GLY A 76 -23.29 12.95 -10.19
N ALA A 77 -22.73 11.93 -9.55
CA ALA A 77 -22.75 10.58 -10.07
C ALA A 77 -24.23 10.26 -10.23
N PRO A 78 -24.72 9.99 -11.45
CA PRO A 78 -26.08 9.53 -11.63
C PRO A 78 -26.31 8.38 -10.64
N LYS A 79 -27.52 8.26 -10.08
CA LYS A 79 -27.96 7.08 -9.32
C LYS A 79 -27.89 5.86 -10.25
N GLY A 80 -26.66 5.42 -10.47
CA GLY A 80 -26.27 4.44 -11.45
C GLY A 80 -26.49 3.06 -10.85
N LYS A 81 -26.67 2.12 -11.77
CA LYS A 81 -26.62 0.70 -11.45
C LYS A 81 -25.33 0.39 -10.69
N CYS A 82 -25.44 -0.42 -9.65
CA CYS A 82 -24.28 -0.92 -8.91
C CYS A 82 -23.49 -1.89 -9.81
N LEU A 83 -22.22 -2.14 -9.50
CA LEU A 83 -21.38 -3.02 -10.33
C LEU A 83 -22.00 -4.41 -10.54
N ASP A 84 -22.65 -4.95 -9.52
CA ASP A 84 -23.34 -6.24 -9.55
C ASP A 84 -24.66 -6.22 -10.33
N ASP A 85 -25.27 -5.06 -10.56
CA ASP A 85 -26.37 -4.89 -11.51
C ASP A 85 -25.88 -4.95 -12.98
N LEU A 86 -24.59 -4.74 -13.21
CA LEU A 86 -23.99 -4.64 -14.54
C LEU A 86 -23.25 -5.91 -14.97
N TYR A 87 -22.67 -6.63 -14.01
CA TYR A 87 -21.82 -7.79 -14.29
C TYR A 87 -22.05 -8.91 -13.28
N ALA A 88 -21.93 -10.15 -13.74
CA ALA A 88 -21.90 -11.29 -12.86
C ALA A 88 -20.64 -11.24 -11.98
N ARG A 89 -20.81 -11.54 -10.68
CA ARG A 89 -19.70 -11.69 -9.74
C ARG A 89 -18.76 -12.81 -10.22
N PRO A 90 -17.43 -12.58 -10.24
CA PRO A 90 -16.47 -13.62 -10.57
C PRO A 90 -16.60 -14.82 -9.63
N GLY A 91 -16.43 -16.02 -10.17
CA GLY A 91 -16.33 -17.25 -9.38
C GLY A 91 -15.11 -17.26 -8.43
N PRO A 92 -15.02 -18.25 -7.53
CA PRO A 92 -13.94 -18.32 -6.53
C PRO A 92 -12.59 -18.63 -7.16
N ILE A 93 -12.62 -19.21 -8.36
CA ILE A 93 -11.47 -19.54 -9.17
C ILE A 93 -11.71 -18.95 -10.55
N VAL A 94 -10.80 -18.10 -11.01
CA VAL A 94 -10.79 -17.57 -12.38
C VAL A 94 -9.53 -18.07 -13.07
N ARG A 95 -9.68 -18.60 -14.28
CA ARG A 95 -8.58 -19.16 -15.06
C ARG A 95 -8.12 -18.18 -16.13
N SER A 96 -6.81 -18.03 -16.26
CA SER A 96 -6.16 -17.37 -17.39
C SER A 96 -6.59 -18.05 -18.69
N LYS A 97 -7.00 -17.26 -19.67
CA LYS A 97 -7.35 -17.74 -21.02
C LYS A 97 -6.15 -18.34 -21.76
N THR A 98 -4.95 -17.85 -21.45
CA THR A 98 -3.75 -18.15 -22.23
C THR A 98 -3.07 -19.44 -21.75
N ASP A 99 -3.03 -19.70 -20.44
CA ASP A 99 -2.30 -20.84 -19.87
C ASP A 99 -3.05 -21.60 -18.77
N GLY A 100 -4.33 -21.28 -18.55
CA GLY A 100 -5.20 -22.00 -17.62
C GLY A 100 -4.86 -21.82 -16.14
N LYS A 101 -3.86 -20.99 -15.80
CA LYS A 101 -3.47 -20.74 -14.41
C LYS A 101 -4.61 -20.07 -13.65
N GLU A 102 -4.77 -20.50 -12.41
CA GLU A 102 -5.89 -20.13 -11.56
C GLU A 102 -5.54 -18.93 -10.68
N LEU A 103 -6.50 -18.03 -10.50
CA LEU A 103 -6.54 -17.03 -9.43
C LEU A 103 -7.65 -17.38 -8.46
N GLU A 104 -7.32 -17.45 -7.19
CA GLU A 104 -8.29 -17.57 -6.10
C GLU A 104 -8.79 -16.19 -5.68
N ILE A 105 -10.11 -16.08 -5.59
CA ILE A 105 -10.83 -14.85 -5.24
C ILE A 105 -11.77 -15.15 -4.07
N SER A 106 -11.79 -14.23 -3.11
CA SER A 106 -12.74 -14.23 -2.01
C SER A 106 -13.41 -12.85 -1.86
N PHE A 107 -14.51 -12.79 -1.12
CA PHE A 107 -15.25 -11.55 -0.83
C PHE A 107 -15.56 -11.47 0.67
N LEU A 108 -15.69 -10.26 1.18
CA LEU A 108 -16.19 -10.04 2.55
C LEU A 108 -17.68 -10.39 2.66
N ASN A 109 -18.07 -10.91 3.82
CA ASN A 109 -19.45 -11.23 4.21
C ASN A 109 -20.17 -12.27 3.34
N ARG A 110 -19.68 -13.52 3.41
CA ARG A 110 -20.37 -14.76 3.00
C ARG A 110 -21.40 -15.19 4.07
N PRO A 111 -22.70 -14.94 3.90
CA PRO A 111 -23.63 -15.08 5.02
C PRO A 111 -24.00 -16.54 5.38
N ASP A 112 -23.54 -17.53 4.60
CA ASP A 112 -23.70 -18.99 4.79
C ASP A 112 -22.68 -19.54 5.77
N LEU A 113 -21.60 -18.80 6.00
CA LEU A 113 -20.47 -19.20 6.83
C LEU A 113 -20.28 -18.27 8.05
N ILE A 114 -21.19 -17.30 8.25
CA ILE A 114 -21.16 -16.31 9.34
C ILE A 114 -22.35 -16.55 10.28
N PRO A 115 -22.12 -16.74 11.60
CA PRO A 115 -23.19 -16.91 12.59
C PRO A 115 -24.19 -15.73 12.56
N PRO A 116 -25.51 -15.97 12.75
CA PRO A 116 -26.56 -14.97 12.52
C PRO A 116 -26.39 -13.64 13.26
N ASN A 117 -25.74 -13.65 14.42
CA ASN A 117 -25.49 -12.49 15.29
C ASN A 117 -24.31 -11.60 14.84
N PHE A 118 -23.57 -11.98 13.80
CA PHE A 118 -22.41 -11.22 13.27
C PHE A 118 -22.60 -10.75 11.82
N ARG A 119 -23.82 -10.84 11.28
CA ARG A 119 -24.16 -10.38 9.93
C ARG A 119 -24.32 -8.86 9.92
N THR A 120 -23.55 -8.14 9.09
CA THR A 120 -23.92 -6.76 8.74
C THR A 120 -25.09 -6.79 7.75
N LYS A 121 -26.10 -5.94 7.94
CA LYS A 121 -27.20 -5.81 6.97
C LYS A 121 -26.61 -5.26 5.66
N SER A 122 -26.75 -6.01 4.58
CA SER A 122 -26.45 -5.50 3.23
C SER A 122 -27.28 -4.24 2.96
N LEU A 123 -26.64 -3.15 2.57
CA LEU A 123 -27.33 -1.95 2.07
C LEU A 123 -27.71 -2.10 0.58
N CYS A 124 -27.17 -3.11 -0.11
CA CYS A 124 -27.47 -3.41 -1.51
C CYS A 124 -28.37 -4.67 -1.57
N ARG A 125 -29.67 -4.39 -1.67
CA ARG A 125 -30.86 -5.24 -1.94
C ARG A 125 -30.92 -6.73 -1.54
N ASP A 126 -32.00 -6.95 -0.79
CA ASP A 126 -32.91 -8.09 -0.65
C ASP A 126 -32.61 -9.24 0.33
N LYS A 127 -33.61 -9.50 1.18
CA LYS A 127 -33.52 -10.27 2.42
C LYS A 127 -33.44 -11.79 2.22
N ASN A 128 -33.64 -12.29 1.00
CA ASN A 128 -34.06 -13.68 0.84
C ASN A 128 -33.31 -14.56 -0.18
N ASN A 129 -32.27 -14.11 -0.91
CA ASN A 129 -31.63 -15.03 -1.86
C ASN A 129 -30.15 -14.76 -2.21
N TRP A 130 -29.28 -14.73 -1.20
CA TRP A 130 -27.83 -14.85 -1.41
C TRP A 130 -27.36 -16.32 -1.30
N ARG A 131 -28.27 -17.25 -1.00
CA ARG A 131 -27.99 -18.67 -0.71
C ARG A 131 -27.58 -19.50 -1.94
N SER A 132 -27.70 -18.97 -3.16
CA SER A 132 -27.36 -19.69 -4.39
C SER A 132 -25.89 -19.60 -4.80
N ASP A 133 -25.12 -18.67 -4.25
CA ASP A 133 -23.83 -18.32 -4.82
C ASP A 133 -22.70 -18.99 -4.03
N GLY A 134 -22.38 -20.23 -4.41
CA GLY A 134 -21.28 -21.05 -3.90
C GLY A 134 -19.86 -20.53 -4.20
N ILE A 135 -19.62 -19.22 -4.09
CA ILE A 135 -18.39 -18.52 -4.48
C ILE A 135 -17.64 -17.88 -3.28
N GLY A 136 -16.47 -18.44 -2.90
CA GLY A 136 -15.40 -17.77 -2.16
C GLY A 136 -15.18 -18.27 -0.72
N ARG A 137 -13.91 -18.55 -0.34
CA ARG A 137 -13.56 -18.90 1.06
C ARG A 137 -13.86 -17.72 1.98
N PRO A 138 -14.52 -17.93 3.14
CA PRO A 138 -14.83 -16.86 4.07
C PRO A 138 -13.55 -16.34 4.73
N ILE A 139 -13.53 -15.04 5.07
CA ILE A 139 -12.79 -14.60 6.26
C ILE A 139 -13.38 -15.41 7.41
N THR A 140 -12.67 -16.47 7.80
CA THR A 140 -13.10 -17.34 8.88
C THR A 140 -13.20 -16.53 10.17
N LEU A 141 -14.03 -16.97 11.12
CA LEU A 141 -14.09 -16.35 12.45
C LEU A 141 -12.68 -16.17 13.08
N PRO A 142 -11.74 -17.12 12.95
CA PRO A 142 -10.33 -16.91 13.28
C PRO A 142 -9.69 -15.71 12.58
N THR A 143 -9.84 -15.55 11.27
CA THR A 143 -9.31 -14.40 10.54
C THR A 143 -9.91 -13.09 11.05
N ALA A 144 -11.24 -12.99 11.16
CA ALA A 144 -11.89 -11.78 11.65
C ALA A 144 -11.42 -11.44 13.07
N ARG A 145 -11.27 -12.46 13.94
CA ARG A 145 -10.72 -12.30 15.28
C ARG A 145 -9.24 -11.91 15.28
N LEU A 146 -8.43 -12.44 14.36
CA LEU A 146 -7.02 -12.08 14.24
C LEU A 146 -6.86 -10.63 13.79
N ILE A 147 -7.67 -10.18 12.85
CA ILE A 147 -7.63 -8.78 12.42
C ILE A 147 -8.20 -7.87 13.51
N ALA A 148 -9.30 -8.25 14.19
CA ALA A 148 -9.82 -7.50 15.33
C ALA A 148 -8.77 -7.40 16.47
N ARG A 149 -8.06 -8.50 16.76
CA ARG A 149 -6.95 -8.48 17.72
C ARG A 149 -5.77 -7.63 17.23
N ALA A 150 -5.47 -7.62 15.93
CA ALA A 150 -4.45 -6.74 15.38
C ALA A 150 -4.83 -5.26 15.55
N VAL A 151 -6.12 -4.92 15.41
CA VAL A 151 -6.67 -3.59 15.72
C VAL A 151 -6.51 -3.27 17.20
N GLU A 152 -6.89 -4.18 18.09
CA GLU A 152 -6.83 -4.01 19.56
C GLU A 152 -5.38 -3.83 20.06
N VAL A 153 -4.42 -4.56 19.49
CA VAL A 153 -3.02 -4.57 19.95
C VAL A 153 -2.19 -3.47 19.29
N GLY A 154 -2.47 -3.11 18.04
CA GLY A 154 -1.62 -2.22 17.25
C GLY A 154 -1.92 -0.73 17.41
N HIS A 155 -3.14 -0.35 17.76
CA HIS A 155 -3.58 1.04 17.62
C HIS A 155 -4.60 1.45 18.71
N PRO A 156 -4.18 2.01 19.86
CA PRO A 156 -5.10 2.47 20.91
C PRO A 156 -5.92 3.71 20.49
N HIS A 157 -5.62 4.30 19.32
CA HIS A 157 -6.21 5.55 18.85
C HIS A 157 -6.69 5.40 17.41
N ASN A 158 -7.91 4.88 17.25
CA ASN A 158 -8.43 4.48 15.95
C ASN A 158 -9.33 5.53 15.28
N GLY A 159 -9.72 6.62 15.95
CA GLY A 159 -10.56 7.66 15.33
C GLY A 159 -11.83 7.07 14.71
N ILE A 160 -12.10 7.35 13.44
CA ILE A 160 -13.21 6.73 12.69
C ILE A 160 -13.03 5.24 12.38
N LEU A 161 -11.82 4.69 12.56
CA LEU A 161 -11.55 3.25 12.47
C LEU A 161 -11.94 2.49 13.74
N ASP A 162 -12.25 3.21 14.83
CA ASP A 162 -12.70 2.60 16.09
C ASP A 162 -13.90 1.68 15.83
N LEU A 163 -13.82 0.42 16.26
CA LEU A 163 -14.83 -0.60 16.02
C LEU A 163 -16.18 -0.24 16.65
N ASP A 164 -16.18 0.52 17.75
CA ASP A 164 -17.38 0.93 18.47
C ASP A 164 -18.12 2.09 17.78
N ARG A 165 -17.46 2.80 16.86
CA ARG A 165 -18.13 3.83 16.05
C ARG A 165 -19.08 3.21 15.03
N PRO A 166 -20.10 3.95 14.53
CA PRO A 166 -20.90 3.47 13.41
C PRO A 166 -20.05 3.11 12.19
N ALA A 167 -20.48 2.11 11.42
CA ALA A 167 -19.88 1.84 10.11
C ALA A 167 -20.09 3.03 9.18
N PRO A 168 -19.12 3.35 8.29
CA PRO A 168 -19.30 4.41 7.31
C PRO A 168 -20.43 4.06 6.35
N GLU A 169 -21.06 5.10 5.79
CA GLU A 169 -22.01 4.91 4.69
C GLU A 169 -21.30 4.26 3.50
N ARG A 170 -21.92 3.21 2.94
CA ARG A 170 -21.37 2.49 1.80
C ARG A 170 -21.96 3.03 0.52
N VAL A 171 -21.09 3.28 -0.44
CA VAL A 171 -21.47 3.60 -1.82
C VAL A 171 -21.26 2.35 -2.66
N CYS A 172 -22.21 2.05 -3.55
CA CYS A 172 -22.07 0.97 -4.51
C CYS A 172 -20.81 1.14 -5.35
N ALA A 173 -20.04 0.05 -5.48
CA ALA A 173 -18.89 0.03 -6.37
C ALA A 173 -19.31 0.29 -7.83
N GLN A 174 -18.42 0.95 -8.56
CA GLN A 174 -18.47 1.07 -10.02
C GLN A 174 -17.36 0.21 -10.67
N PRO A 175 -17.36 0.04 -12.01
CA PRO A 175 -16.30 -0.69 -12.68
C PRO A 175 -14.94 -0.02 -12.54
N VAL A 176 -13.91 -0.79 -12.17
CA VAL A 176 -12.52 -0.35 -12.16
C VAL A 176 -12.10 -0.05 -13.61
N PRO A 177 -11.69 1.18 -13.93
CA PRO A 177 -11.27 1.54 -15.29
C PRO A 177 -9.95 0.85 -15.65
N ARG A 178 -9.73 0.61 -16.96
CA ARG A 178 -8.51 -0.01 -17.49
C ARG A 178 -7.31 0.95 -17.47
N ILE A 179 -6.85 1.28 -16.27
CA ILE A 179 -5.72 2.18 -16.01
C ILE A 179 -4.81 1.49 -14.99
N ILE A 180 -3.50 1.47 -15.26
CA ILE A 180 -2.46 1.01 -14.33
C ILE A 180 -1.66 2.23 -13.88
N HIS A 181 -1.53 2.38 -12.56
CA HIS A 181 -0.85 3.49 -11.91
C HIS A 181 0.44 3.03 -11.26
N PHE A 182 1.50 3.81 -11.47
CA PHE A 182 2.77 3.72 -10.75
C PHE A 182 3.04 5.04 -10.04
N VAL A 183 3.69 4.96 -8.88
CA VAL A 183 4.14 6.14 -8.12
C VAL A 183 5.64 6.02 -7.88
N TRP A 184 6.39 7.08 -8.22
CA TRP A 184 7.83 7.17 -7.97
C TRP A 184 8.21 8.58 -7.49
N LEU A 185 8.55 8.70 -6.20
CA LEU A 185 8.75 10.00 -5.54
C LEU A 185 10.18 10.16 -5.01
N CYS A 186 10.53 11.40 -4.63
CA CYS A 186 11.79 11.88 -4.08
C CYS A 186 13.00 11.89 -5.03
N LYS A 187 13.11 10.94 -5.95
CA LYS A 187 14.24 10.82 -6.89
C LYS A 187 13.72 10.77 -8.33
N PRO A 188 14.52 11.19 -9.33
CA PRO A 188 14.21 10.89 -10.73
C PRO A 188 14.00 9.39 -10.90
N ILE A 189 13.00 8.99 -11.69
CA ILE A 189 12.74 7.60 -12.02
C ILE A 189 13.98 6.98 -12.71
N PRO A 190 14.52 5.86 -12.22
CA PRO A 190 15.67 5.21 -12.83
C PRO A 190 15.26 4.34 -14.03
N SER A 191 16.16 4.19 -15.01
CA SER A 191 15.93 3.36 -16.21
C SER A 191 15.35 1.98 -15.93
N LYS A 192 15.82 1.28 -14.89
CA LYS A 192 15.30 -0.05 -14.55
C LYS A 192 13.81 -0.04 -14.21
N VAL A 193 13.33 1.00 -13.54
CA VAL A 193 11.90 1.17 -13.20
C VAL A 193 11.13 1.59 -14.45
N ALA A 194 11.66 2.54 -15.23
CA ALA A 194 11.05 2.93 -16.50
C ALA A 194 10.87 1.74 -17.46
N LEU A 195 11.86 0.84 -17.54
CA LEU A 195 11.78 -0.39 -18.33
C LEU A 195 10.68 -1.33 -17.84
N ARG A 196 10.48 -1.48 -16.52
CA ARG A 196 9.39 -2.29 -15.95
C ARG A 196 8.02 -1.71 -16.27
N VAL A 197 7.84 -0.40 -16.09
CA VAL A 197 6.61 0.30 -16.47
C VAL A 197 6.33 0.12 -17.97
N ALA A 198 7.34 0.25 -18.82
CA ALA A 198 7.22 0.00 -20.26
C ALA A 198 6.86 -1.47 -20.57
N SER A 199 7.37 -2.44 -19.82
CA SER A 199 6.98 -3.85 -19.95
C SER A 199 5.51 -4.08 -19.60
N PHE A 200 4.97 -3.39 -18.59
CA PHE A 200 3.53 -3.42 -18.31
C PHE A 200 2.71 -2.84 -19.46
N ALA A 201 3.17 -1.74 -20.06
CA ALA A 201 2.53 -1.13 -21.22
C ALA A 201 2.48 -2.06 -22.45
N ARG A 202 3.57 -2.81 -22.70
CA ARG A 202 3.65 -3.81 -23.78
C ARG A 202 2.72 -4.99 -23.52
N LEU A 203 2.73 -5.52 -22.30
CA LEU A 203 1.93 -6.70 -21.96
C LEU A 203 0.43 -6.40 -21.85
N ASN A 204 0.07 -5.15 -21.53
CA ASN A 204 -1.31 -4.70 -21.39
C ASN A 204 -1.62 -3.59 -22.43
N PRO A 205 -1.64 -3.91 -23.74
CA PRO A 205 -1.73 -2.91 -24.81
C PRO A 205 -3.00 -2.05 -24.75
N ASN A 206 -4.08 -2.59 -24.17
CA ASN A 206 -5.39 -1.92 -24.03
C ASN A 206 -5.57 -1.14 -22.72
N TRP A 207 -4.57 -1.15 -21.83
CA TRP A 207 -4.64 -0.50 -20.52
C TRP A 207 -3.88 0.81 -20.51
N LYS A 208 -4.50 1.92 -20.11
CA LYS A 208 -3.74 3.17 -19.96
C LYS A 208 -2.71 3.02 -18.85
N ILE A 209 -1.53 3.60 -19.03
CA ILE A 209 -0.48 3.58 -18.01
C ILE A 209 -0.24 5.02 -17.56
N MET A 210 -0.29 5.24 -16.24
CA MET A 210 -0.04 6.52 -15.60
C MET A 210 1.11 6.39 -14.61
N VAL A 211 2.04 7.34 -14.63
CA VAL A 211 3.16 7.40 -13.69
C VAL A 211 3.13 8.75 -12.98
N LEU A 212 2.95 8.73 -11.66
CA LEU A 212 3.04 9.91 -10.82
C LEU A 212 4.49 10.08 -10.32
N VAL A 213 5.09 11.23 -10.63
CA VAL A 213 6.44 11.60 -10.21
C VAL A 213 6.47 12.95 -9.50
N ASP A 214 7.44 13.21 -8.63
CA ASP A 214 7.69 14.54 -8.07
C ASP A 214 8.99 15.19 -8.60
N LYS A 215 9.81 14.43 -9.33
CA LYS A 215 11.01 14.89 -10.02
C LYS A 215 10.83 14.76 -11.54
N PRO A 216 11.46 15.64 -12.34
CA PRO A 216 11.45 15.51 -13.79
C PRO A 216 11.99 14.15 -14.25
N VAL A 217 11.33 13.54 -15.23
CA VAL A 217 11.80 12.32 -15.90
C VAL A 217 12.92 12.72 -16.85
N LYS A 218 14.07 12.05 -16.76
CA LYS A 218 15.22 12.32 -17.63
C LYS A 218 14.93 11.87 -19.07
N PHE A 219 15.65 12.43 -20.04
CA PHE A 219 15.46 12.14 -21.47
C PHE A 219 15.57 10.64 -21.79
N THR A 220 16.52 9.93 -21.19
CA THR A 220 16.70 8.47 -21.38
C THR A 220 15.46 7.67 -21.03
N GLU A 221 14.82 7.98 -19.89
CA GLU A 221 13.59 7.34 -19.44
C GLU A 221 12.37 7.79 -20.24
N GLN A 222 12.33 9.05 -20.70
CA GLN A 222 11.30 9.51 -21.65
C GLN A 222 11.36 8.72 -22.96
N MET A 223 12.56 8.43 -23.49
CA MET A 223 12.73 7.60 -24.69
C MET A 223 12.24 6.16 -24.48
N ILE A 224 12.46 5.58 -23.29
CA ILE A 224 11.91 4.25 -22.95
C ILE A 224 10.38 4.26 -23.02
N PHE A 225 9.73 5.32 -22.50
CA PHE A 225 8.28 5.46 -22.56
C PHE A 225 7.76 5.75 -23.98
N HIS A 226 8.49 6.55 -24.76
CA HIS A 226 8.16 6.81 -26.15
C HIS A 226 8.19 5.53 -27.00
N ASN A 227 9.12 4.61 -26.75
CA ASN A 227 9.22 3.34 -27.48
C ASN A 227 8.02 2.39 -27.32
N VAL A 228 7.04 2.74 -26.49
CA VAL A 228 5.78 1.99 -26.31
C VAL A 228 4.55 2.86 -26.57
N SER A 229 4.69 4.00 -27.26
CA SER A 229 3.59 4.95 -27.51
C SER A 229 2.53 4.44 -28.47
N ASP A 230 2.91 3.59 -29.43
CA ASP A 230 2.08 3.21 -30.59
C ASP A 230 1.07 2.09 -30.26
N ARG A 231 0.95 1.72 -28.99
CA ARG A 231 0.00 0.72 -28.51
C ARG A 231 -1.44 1.28 -28.49
N PRO A 232 -2.48 0.42 -28.50
CA PRO A 232 -3.88 0.84 -28.54
C PRO A 232 -4.32 1.88 -27.48
N ALA A 233 -3.84 1.75 -26.23
CA ALA A 233 -4.16 2.71 -25.17
C ALA A 233 -3.25 3.96 -25.15
N GLY A 234 -2.42 4.16 -26.18
CA GLY A 234 -1.61 5.35 -26.39
C GLY A 234 -0.34 5.44 -25.53
N PRO A 235 0.29 6.61 -25.46
CA PRO A 235 1.52 6.80 -24.70
C PRO A 235 1.34 6.57 -23.19
N ILE A 236 2.46 6.33 -22.50
CA ILE A 236 2.50 6.37 -21.03
C ILE A 236 2.31 7.83 -20.60
N ILE A 237 1.36 8.08 -19.70
CA ILE A 237 1.03 9.42 -19.22
C ILE A 237 1.84 9.69 -17.96
N ILE A 238 2.59 10.80 -17.95
CA ILE A 238 3.39 11.23 -16.80
C ILE A 238 2.65 12.37 -16.10
N HIS A 239 2.28 12.16 -14.84
CA HIS A 239 1.75 13.20 -13.97
C HIS A 239 2.82 13.67 -12.99
N THR A 240 2.82 14.96 -12.67
CA THR A 240 3.66 15.48 -11.59
C THR A 240 2.83 15.63 -10.31
N LEU A 241 3.43 15.38 -9.15
CA LEU A 241 2.76 15.62 -7.87
C LEU A 241 2.32 17.09 -7.74
N ALA A 242 3.07 18.02 -8.32
CA ALA A 242 2.71 19.44 -8.40
C ALA A 242 1.42 19.67 -9.21
N SER A 243 1.17 18.91 -10.27
CA SER A 243 -0.07 19.02 -11.07
C SER A 243 -1.33 18.60 -10.31
N HIS A 244 -1.20 17.95 -9.15
CA HIS A 244 -2.32 17.58 -8.28
C HIS A 244 -2.40 18.42 -7.01
N ALA A 245 -1.69 19.56 -6.97
CA ALA A 245 -1.62 20.47 -5.83
C ALA A 245 -2.99 20.87 -5.23
N HIS A 246 -4.03 20.93 -6.06
CA HIS A 246 -5.38 21.36 -5.67
C HIS A 246 -6.40 20.22 -5.64
N ASP A 247 -6.02 19.04 -6.14
CA ASP A 247 -6.96 17.94 -6.38
C ASP A 247 -6.83 16.82 -5.35
N PHE A 248 -5.64 16.62 -4.79
CA PHE A 248 -5.42 15.61 -3.75
C PHE A 248 -5.85 16.15 -2.40
N ARG A 249 -6.72 15.40 -1.71
CA ARG A 249 -7.34 15.82 -0.45
C ARG A 249 -6.31 15.95 0.67
N ASN A 250 -5.29 15.10 0.65
CA ASN A 250 -4.21 15.05 1.62
C ASN A 250 -2.90 15.63 1.07
N MET A 251 -2.97 16.53 0.10
CA MET A 251 -1.78 17.20 -0.45
C MET A 251 -1.02 18.00 0.61
N ASP A 252 -1.72 18.61 1.56
CA ASP A 252 -1.12 19.30 2.70
C ASP A 252 -0.27 18.35 3.56
N ILE A 253 -0.78 17.15 3.84
CA ILE A 253 -0.06 16.10 4.57
C ILE A 253 1.13 15.59 3.74
N ILE A 254 0.95 15.31 2.44
CA ILE A 254 2.06 14.88 1.57
C ILE A 254 3.19 15.93 1.55
N ARG A 255 2.85 17.21 1.48
CA ARG A 255 3.82 18.32 1.55
C ARG A 255 4.51 18.38 2.91
N TRP A 256 3.77 18.16 4.00
CA TRP A 256 4.32 18.10 5.34
C TRP A 256 5.29 16.92 5.51
N ILE A 257 4.92 15.69 5.10
CA ILE A 257 5.81 14.52 5.14
C ILE A 257 7.08 14.79 4.32
N ARG A 258 6.94 15.37 3.12
CA ARG A 258 8.09 15.78 2.30
C ARG A 258 9.00 16.76 3.05
N ASN A 259 8.45 17.68 3.83
CA ASN A 259 9.25 18.61 4.62
C ASN A 259 9.88 17.96 5.87
N LEU A 260 9.47 16.74 6.26
CA LEU A 260 10.20 15.96 7.27
C LEU A 260 11.48 15.32 6.69
N SER A 261 11.62 15.25 5.36
CA SER A 261 12.75 14.59 4.69
C SER A 261 14.12 15.22 4.97
N TRP A 262 14.16 16.38 5.62
CA TRP A 262 15.40 17.04 6.01
C TRP A 262 16.03 16.43 7.26
N ASP A 263 15.32 15.57 7.98
CA ASP A 263 15.88 14.82 9.10
C ASP A 263 16.34 13.42 8.63
N PRO A 264 17.66 13.14 8.61
CA PRO A 264 18.22 11.87 8.13
C PRO A 264 17.78 10.65 8.95
N ARG A 265 17.16 10.84 10.12
CA ARG A 265 16.55 9.76 10.91
C ARG A 265 15.26 9.22 10.27
N HIS A 266 14.64 9.95 9.35
CA HIS A 266 13.38 9.57 8.70
C HIS A 266 13.59 8.98 7.30
N GLY A 267 14.36 7.89 7.21
CA GLY A 267 14.72 7.21 5.95
C GLY A 267 13.54 6.60 5.15
N HIS A 268 12.29 6.83 5.55
CA HIS A 268 11.08 6.26 4.96
C HIS A 268 10.08 7.32 4.46
N VAL A 269 10.47 8.59 4.38
CA VAL A 269 9.60 9.70 3.93
C VAL A 269 8.98 9.41 2.56
N CYS A 270 9.76 8.90 1.62
CA CYS A 270 9.29 8.63 0.25
C CYS A 270 8.26 7.49 0.21
N ALA A 271 8.43 6.48 1.06
CA ALA A 271 7.45 5.40 1.21
C ALA A 271 6.15 5.95 1.83
N GLY A 272 6.24 6.78 2.89
CA GLY A 272 5.07 7.40 3.49
C GLY A 272 4.30 8.31 2.53
N MET A 273 5.01 9.10 1.74
CA MET A 273 4.39 9.89 0.65
C MET A 273 3.72 9.00 -0.39
N SER A 274 4.37 7.90 -0.77
CA SER A 274 3.85 6.94 -1.76
C SER A 274 2.57 6.27 -1.29
N ASP A 275 2.45 5.90 -0.01
CA ASP A 275 1.26 5.27 0.57
C ASP A 275 0.01 6.15 0.50
N VAL A 276 0.17 7.46 0.68
CA VAL A 276 -0.96 8.39 0.53
C VAL A 276 -1.21 8.71 -0.95
N ALA A 277 -0.14 8.95 -1.71
CA ALA A 277 -0.25 9.34 -3.11
C ALA A 277 -0.90 8.25 -3.97
N ARG A 278 -0.64 6.96 -3.69
CA ARG A 278 -1.31 5.84 -4.39
C ARG A 278 -2.82 5.82 -4.13
N LEU A 279 -3.26 6.09 -2.89
CA LEU A 279 -4.67 6.12 -2.54
C LEU A 279 -5.38 7.31 -3.20
N GLU A 280 -4.77 8.50 -3.15
CA GLU A 280 -5.29 9.70 -3.83
C GLU A 280 -5.38 9.51 -5.35
N THR A 281 -4.36 8.89 -5.95
CA THR A 281 -4.31 8.63 -7.40
C THR A 281 -5.44 7.70 -7.83
N VAL A 282 -5.60 6.55 -7.15
CA VAL A 282 -6.68 5.60 -7.47
C VAL A 282 -8.04 6.20 -7.12
N TYR A 283 -8.17 6.98 -6.05
CA TYR A 283 -9.43 7.67 -5.75
C TYR A 283 -9.81 8.64 -6.88
N LYS A 284 -8.87 9.44 -7.40
CA LYS A 284 -9.14 10.41 -8.46
C LYS A 284 -9.45 9.76 -9.81
N TYR A 285 -8.68 8.74 -10.19
CA TYR A 285 -8.72 8.19 -11.54
C TYR A 285 -9.40 6.82 -11.66
N GLY A 286 -9.64 6.13 -10.54
CA GLY A 286 -9.89 4.69 -10.51
C GLY A 286 -8.68 3.91 -11.01
N GLY A 287 -8.83 2.63 -11.28
CA GLY A 287 -7.81 1.78 -11.90
C GLY A 287 -7.04 0.94 -10.89
N ILE A 288 -5.92 0.39 -11.33
CA ILE A 288 -5.06 -0.51 -10.56
C ILE A 288 -3.77 0.21 -10.20
N TYR A 289 -3.50 0.37 -8.91
CA TYR A 289 -2.18 0.74 -8.43
C TYR A 289 -1.28 -0.49 -8.31
N MET A 290 0.01 -0.32 -8.62
CA MET A 290 1.07 -1.28 -8.30
C MET A 290 2.36 -0.57 -7.88
N ASP A 291 3.15 -1.22 -7.02
CA ASP A 291 4.53 -0.80 -6.78
C ASP A 291 5.36 -0.88 -8.08
N SER A 292 6.41 -0.07 -8.14
CA SER A 292 7.21 0.14 -9.35
C SER A 292 8.26 -0.96 -9.63
N ASP A 293 8.41 -1.89 -8.68
CA ASP A 293 9.33 -3.02 -8.72
C ASP A 293 8.61 -4.36 -8.96
N PHE A 294 7.35 -4.29 -9.41
CA PHE A 294 6.69 -5.45 -9.99
C PHE A 294 7.22 -5.77 -11.41
N ILE A 295 7.22 -7.06 -11.76
CA ILE A 295 7.50 -7.57 -13.10
C ILE A 295 6.23 -8.21 -13.66
N PRO A 296 5.76 -7.80 -14.86
CA PRO A 296 4.59 -8.39 -15.49
C PRO A 296 4.88 -9.73 -16.16
N HIS A 297 4.02 -10.74 -15.91
CA HIS A 297 4.09 -12.05 -16.55
C HIS A 297 2.86 -12.40 -17.39
N ARG A 298 1.69 -11.86 -17.03
CA ARG A 298 0.43 -12.01 -17.80
C ARG A 298 -0.27 -10.69 -17.98
N ALA A 299 -1.10 -10.62 -19.01
CA ALA A 299 -1.99 -9.48 -19.20
C ALA A 299 -3.15 -9.58 -18.21
N PHE A 300 -3.65 -8.45 -17.72
CA PHE A 300 -4.89 -8.45 -16.92
C PHE A 300 -6.09 -8.96 -17.75
N ASP A 301 -6.09 -8.69 -19.05
CA ASP A 301 -7.11 -9.17 -20.00
C ASP A 301 -7.11 -10.72 -20.14
N ASP A 302 -6.04 -11.41 -19.75
CA ASP A 302 -5.98 -12.89 -19.71
C ASP A 302 -7.02 -13.47 -18.75
N TYR A 303 -7.41 -12.71 -17.72
CA TYR A 303 -8.44 -13.09 -16.74
C TYR A 303 -9.81 -12.50 -17.08
N GLY A 304 -10.01 -12.09 -18.33
CA GLY A 304 -11.26 -11.55 -18.85
C GLY A 304 -11.68 -10.29 -18.11
N ASP A 305 -12.83 -10.38 -17.44
CA ASP A 305 -13.46 -9.24 -16.79
C ASP A 305 -13.17 -9.17 -15.29
N LEU A 306 -12.29 -10.03 -14.76
CA LEU A 306 -11.96 -10.07 -13.33
C LEU A 306 -11.58 -8.69 -12.79
N PHE A 307 -10.63 -8.03 -13.44
CA PHE A 307 -10.03 -6.77 -12.95
C PHE A 307 -10.91 -5.52 -13.17
N ARG A 308 -12.19 -5.69 -13.55
CA ARG A 308 -13.18 -4.60 -13.48
C ARG A 308 -13.84 -4.50 -12.10
N TRP A 309 -13.66 -5.49 -11.25
CA TRP A 309 -14.15 -5.49 -9.88
C TRP A 309 -13.12 -4.86 -8.96
N PRO A 310 -13.54 -4.00 -8.01
CA PRO A 310 -12.64 -3.53 -6.97
C PRO A 310 -12.00 -4.70 -6.26
N PHE A 311 -10.71 -4.59 -5.99
CA PHE A 311 -9.97 -5.64 -5.32
C PHE A 311 -8.84 -5.09 -4.48
N ILE A 312 -8.48 -5.88 -3.48
CA ILE A 312 -7.28 -5.70 -2.70
C ILE A 312 -6.53 -7.02 -2.60
N SER A 313 -5.21 -6.92 -2.47
CA SER A 313 -4.37 -8.08 -2.28
C SER A 313 -4.14 -8.36 -0.79
N HIS A 314 -3.96 -9.63 -0.44
CA HIS A 314 -3.74 -10.01 0.96
C HIS A 314 -2.82 -11.20 1.16
N LYS A 315 -2.13 -11.25 2.30
CA LYS A 315 -1.46 -12.43 2.85
C LYS A 315 -2.31 -13.09 3.93
N VAL A 316 -2.09 -14.39 4.13
CA VAL A 316 -2.63 -15.17 5.27
C VAL A 316 -4.14 -14.95 5.46
N CYS A 317 -4.95 -15.41 4.50
CA CYS A 317 -6.41 -15.39 4.62
C CYS A 317 -7.02 -14.01 4.96
N ALA A 318 -6.53 -12.92 4.38
CA ALA A 318 -6.96 -11.54 4.62
C ALA A 318 -6.49 -10.88 5.93
N VAL A 319 -5.66 -11.55 6.74
CA VAL A 319 -5.12 -10.95 7.98
C VAL A 319 -4.14 -9.80 7.67
N ASN A 320 -3.43 -9.89 6.55
CA ASN A 320 -2.45 -8.88 6.16
C ASN A 320 -2.80 -8.36 4.76
N ILE A 321 -3.66 -7.34 4.72
CA ILE A 321 -3.96 -6.59 3.50
C ILE A 321 -2.71 -5.83 3.09
N ILE A 322 -2.25 -6.02 1.86
CA ILE A 322 -1.10 -5.30 1.34
C ILE A 322 -1.57 -4.18 0.41
N ASN A 323 -0.83 -3.08 0.41
CA ASN A 323 -1.15 -1.88 -0.38
C ASN A 323 -0.25 -1.74 -1.61
N SER A 324 0.55 -2.76 -1.93
CA SER A 324 1.47 -2.82 -3.07
C SER A 324 0.77 -3.12 -4.39
N ILE A 325 -0.44 -3.68 -4.36
CA ILE A 325 -1.33 -3.80 -5.52
C ILE A 325 -2.80 -3.79 -5.09
N MET A 326 -3.59 -2.91 -5.71
CA MET A 326 -5.02 -2.75 -5.44
C MET A 326 -5.73 -2.11 -6.63
N GLY A 327 -7.02 -2.39 -6.79
CA GLY A 327 -7.83 -1.79 -7.85
C GLY A 327 -9.16 -1.27 -7.34
N PHE A 328 -9.51 -0.03 -7.68
CA PHE A 328 -10.79 0.57 -7.29
C PHE A 328 -11.34 1.46 -8.41
N ASP A 329 -12.62 1.73 -8.33
CA ASP A 329 -13.30 2.71 -9.17
C ASP A 329 -12.92 4.15 -8.83
N ALA A 330 -13.14 5.06 -9.78
CA ALA A 330 -12.95 6.49 -9.54
C ALA A 330 -14.00 6.98 -8.54
N ASN A 331 -13.59 7.80 -7.59
CA ASN A 331 -14.39 8.25 -6.44
C ASN A 331 -14.92 7.10 -5.57
N SER A 332 -14.18 5.98 -5.49
CA SER A 332 -14.57 4.81 -4.71
C SER A 332 -14.98 5.19 -3.28
N GLY A 333 -16.15 4.70 -2.83
CA GLY A 333 -16.63 4.93 -1.46
C GLY A 333 -15.66 4.42 -0.39
N TYR A 334 -14.98 3.29 -0.67
CA TYR A 334 -13.94 2.76 0.20
C TYR A 334 -12.75 3.72 0.31
N LEU A 335 -12.17 4.13 -0.83
CA LEU A 335 -11.01 5.02 -0.81
C LEU A 335 -11.36 6.41 -0.25
N ASN A 336 -12.57 6.90 -0.47
CA ASN A 336 -13.06 8.12 0.17
C ASN A 336 -12.99 8.03 1.69
N PHE A 337 -13.49 6.92 2.25
CA PHE A 337 -13.45 6.63 3.67
C PHE A 337 -12.01 6.44 4.17
N SER A 338 -11.19 5.64 3.49
CA SER A 338 -9.80 5.40 3.89
C SER A 338 -8.94 6.66 3.86
N LEU A 339 -9.12 7.56 2.89
CA LEU A 339 -8.41 8.84 2.84
C LEU A 339 -8.81 9.77 3.99
N GLU A 340 -10.08 9.74 4.41
CA GLU A 340 -10.55 10.50 5.58
C GLU A 340 -10.00 9.91 6.89
N ALA A 341 -10.03 8.58 7.01
CA ALA A 341 -9.46 7.88 8.16
C ALA A 341 -7.96 8.16 8.28
N TYR A 342 -7.25 8.18 7.16
CA TYR A 342 -5.83 8.51 7.11
C TYR A 342 -5.58 9.94 7.58
N ARG A 343 -6.36 10.90 7.06
CA ARG A 343 -6.25 12.30 7.44
C ARG A 343 -6.39 12.48 8.95
N GLN A 344 -7.41 11.84 9.55
CA GLN A 344 -7.62 11.90 10.99
C GLN A 344 -6.47 11.22 11.75
N ASN A 345 -6.03 10.05 11.30
CA ASN A 345 -4.93 9.29 11.91
C ASN A 345 -3.63 10.11 11.94
N CYS A 346 -3.36 10.81 10.85
CA CYS A 346 -2.20 11.67 10.73
C CYS A 346 -2.32 12.95 11.58
N LEU A 347 -3.42 13.69 11.46
CA LEU A 347 -3.54 15.02 12.10
C LEU A 347 -3.84 14.96 13.59
N ILE A 348 -4.63 13.99 14.04
CA ILE A 348 -5.05 13.86 15.45
C ILE A 348 -4.12 12.96 16.24
N TYR A 349 -3.66 11.85 15.64
CA TYR A 349 -2.85 10.84 16.33
C TYR A 349 -1.38 10.86 15.91
N HIS A 350 -0.97 11.83 15.10
CA HIS A 350 0.41 12.01 14.63
C HIS A 350 1.00 10.78 13.95
N ASN A 351 0.15 9.96 13.34
CA ASN A 351 0.52 8.70 12.72
C ASN A 351 0.39 8.81 11.20
N CYS A 352 1.43 9.35 10.56
CA CYS A 352 1.46 9.64 9.12
C CYS A 352 2.47 8.79 8.34
N MET A 353 3.17 7.88 9.00
CA MET A 353 4.33 7.15 8.46
C MET A 353 3.92 5.84 7.77
N PRO A 354 4.73 5.25 6.88
CA PRO A 354 4.32 4.21 5.92
C PRO A 354 3.76 2.89 6.49
N GLU A 355 3.86 2.63 7.79
CA GLU A 355 3.23 1.44 8.41
C GLU A 355 1.92 1.79 9.10
N GLY A 356 1.99 2.66 10.12
CA GLY A 356 0.84 3.05 10.92
C GLY A 356 -0.07 4.07 10.25
N GLY A 357 0.44 4.83 9.28
CA GLY A 357 -0.27 5.92 8.61
C GLY A 357 -1.23 5.41 7.54
N ALA A 358 -0.71 5.07 6.36
CA ALA A 358 -1.48 4.58 5.21
C ALA A 358 -0.99 3.20 4.69
N GLY A 359 -0.24 2.49 5.53
CA GLY A 359 0.36 1.20 5.21
C GLY A 359 -0.59 0.01 5.25
N PRO A 360 -0.05 -1.22 5.11
CA PRO A 360 -0.80 -2.48 5.19
C PRO A 360 -1.71 -2.61 6.42
N ALA A 361 -1.22 -2.29 7.62
CA ALA A 361 -2.00 -2.40 8.86
C ALA A 361 -3.20 -1.45 8.83
N PHE A 362 -2.98 -0.18 8.48
CA PHE A 362 -4.04 0.81 8.30
C PHE A 362 -5.07 0.37 7.24
N MET A 363 -4.62 -0.15 6.10
CA MET A 363 -5.52 -0.64 5.06
C MET A 363 -6.35 -1.84 5.52
N ALA A 364 -5.78 -2.75 6.31
CA ALA A 364 -6.53 -3.85 6.92
C ALA A 364 -7.67 -3.33 7.82
N MET A 365 -7.37 -2.35 8.68
CA MET A 365 -8.36 -1.76 9.59
C MET A 365 -9.46 -1.00 8.83
N SER A 366 -9.07 -0.14 7.88
CA SER A 366 -10.04 0.61 7.09
C SER A 366 -10.93 -0.30 6.23
N MET A 367 -10.37 -1.35 5.63
CA MET A 367 -11.17 -2.33 4.88
C MET A 367 -12.15 -3.09 5.77
N LEU A 368 -11.72 -3.51 6.96
CA LEU A 368 -12.62 -4.12 7.93
C LEU A 368 -13.71 -3.19 8.43
N LYS A 369 -13.40 -1.91 8.61
CA LYS A 369 -14.37 -0.93 9.07
C LYS A 369 -15.40 -0.62 7.99
N TYR A 370 -14.95 -0.46 6.75
CA TYR A 370 -15.81 -0.21 5.59
C TYR A 370 -16.68 -1.44 5.27
N ASN A 371 -16.05 -2.63 5.27
CA ASN A 371 -16.68 -3.94 5.18
C ASN A 371 -17.62 -4.14 3.98
N SER A 372 -17.14 -3.84 2.77
CA SER A 372 -17.95 -3.99 1.55
C SER A 372 -17.78 -5.36 0.90
N SER A 373 -18.91 -5.98 0.51
CA SER A 373 -18.94 -7.20 -0.30
C SER A 373 -18.58 -6.98 -1.76
N ASP A 374 -18.41 -5.73 -2.20
CA ASP A 374 -18.08 -5.41 -3.59
C ASP A 374 -16.56 -5.40 -3.85
N VAL A 375 -15.77 -5.56 -2.79
CA VAL A 375 -14.32 -5.63 -2.87
C VAL A 375 -13.86 -7.08 -2.81
N MET A 376 -13.18 -7.51 -3.87
CA MET A 376 -12.52 -8.80 -3.95
C MET A 376 -11.22 -8.84 -3.14
N PHE A 377 -10.91 -10.02 -2.66
CA PHE A 377 -9.68 -10.36 -1.97
C PHE A 377 -8.93 -11.36 -2.84
N ILE A 378 -7.76 -10.94 -3.33
CA ILE A 378 -6.89 -11.78 -4.15
C ILE A 378 -5.62 -12.10 -3.36
N GLY A 379 -5.25 -13.38 -3.31
CA GLY A 379 -4.09 -13.82 -2.57
C GLY A 379 -2.77 -13.23 -3.10
N GLN A 380 -1.91 -12.77 -2.20
CA GLN A 380 -0.59 -12.22 -2.53
C GLN A 380 0.31 -13.22 -3.27
N GLN A 381 0.08 -14.54 -3.12
CA GLN A 381 0.82 -15.58 -3.83
C GLN A 381 0.75 -15.46 -5.37
N PHE A 382 -0.27 -14.77 -5.89
CA PHE A 382 -0.41 -14.50 -7.32
C PHE A 382 0.37 -13.27 -7.79
N PHE A 383 0.92 -12.50 -6.85
CA PHE A 383 1.59 -11.21 -7.07
C PHE A 383 3.05 -11.17 -6.57
N HIS A 384 3.46 -12.04 -5.64
CA HIS A 384 4.80 -11.96 -5.02
C HIS A 384 5.74 -13.08 -5.44
N ASP A 385 5.30 -14.33 -5.38
CA ASP A 385 6.20 -15.47 -5.51
C ASP A 385 5.40 -16.77 -5.75
N SER A 386 5.35 -17.24 -7.00
CA SER A 386 4.97 -18.60 -7.38
C SER A 386 5.09 -18.87 -8.89
N LYS A 387 5.12 -20.16 -9.23
CA LYS A 387 4.89 -20.67 -10.59
C LYS A 387 3.53 -20.23 -11.21
N GLN A 388 2.68 -19.48 -10.50
CA GLN A 388 1.35 -19.02 -10.92
C GLN A 388 1.24 -17.49 -11.13
N GLU A 389 2.35 -16.75 -11.06
CA GLU A 389 2.38 -15.29 -10.99
C GLU A 389 1.77 -14.57 -12.19
N LEU A 390 0.75 -13.74 -11.94
CA LEU A 390 0.32 -12.68 -12.86
C LEU A 390 1.41 -11.59 -12.94
N VAL A 391 2.03 -11.28 -11.80
CA VAL A 391 3.20 -10.41 -11.66
C VAL A 391 4.12 -10.97 -10.55
N SER A 392 5.43 -10.71 -10.59
CA SER A 392 6.33 -10.90 -9.43
C SER A 392 6.59 -9.57 -8.75
N HIS A 393 6.78 -9.57 -7.43
CA HIS A 393 7.26 -8.41 -6.69
C HIS A 393 8.72 -8.62 -6.31
N LEU A 394 9.62 -7.74 -6.78
CA LEU A 394 11.05 -7.86 -6.49
C LEU A 394 11.42 -7.47 -5.06
N THR A 395 10.53 -6.79 -4.32
CA THR A 395 10.77 -6.28 -2.97
C THR A 395 12.01 -5.41 -2.89
N GLU A 396 12.27 -4.64 -3.95
CA GLU A 396 13.32 -3.66 -3.98
C GLU A 396 12.93 -2.54 -3.03
N ASN A 397 13.46 -2.57 -1.80
CA ASN A 397 13.36 -1.51 -0.79
C ASN A 397 14.09 -0.21 -1.21
N SER A 398 14.05 0.12 -2.50
CA SER A 398 14.73 1.19 -3.19
C SER A 398 14.04 2.55 -3.05
N TRP A 399 13.05 2.65 -2.17
CA TRP A 399 12.37 3.89 -1.81
C TRP A 399 13.36 4.91 -1.24
N GLY A 400 13.99 5.70 -2.12
CA GLY A 400 14.79 6.85 -1.73
C GLY A 400 16.14 6.59 -1.05
N ARG A 401 16.57 5.34 -0.85
CA ARG A 401 17.95 5.04 -0.39
C ARG A 401 18.97 5.34 -1.47
#